data_AF-A0A5A4SGA7-F1
#
_entry.id   AF-A0A5A4SGA7-F1
#
_cell.length_a   1.000
_cell.length_b   1.000
_cell.length_c   1.000
_cell.angle_alpha   90.00
_cell.angle_beta   90.00
_cell.angle_gamma   90.00
#
_symmetry.space_group_name_H-M   'P 1'
#
loop_
_entity.id
_entity.type
_entity.pdbx_description
1 polymer ?
#
loop_
_entity_poly.entity_id
_entity_poly.type
_entity_poly.pdbx_seq_one_letter_code
_entity_poly.pdbx_strand_id
1 'polypeptide(L)'
;MKNKKTKLVQTYGRKTKKRDFSKRFVTRINSYSHTSYGFYARFTQYQKLQVNRKVLASLLITEKGTSFGLWTWLAFFRQKFA
;
A
#
# COMPACT_ATOMS: atom_id res chain seq x y z
N MET A 1 -3.92 39.05 -3.61
CA MET A 1 -4.83 37.99 -4.09
C MET A 1 -4.05 36.95 -4.89
N LYS A 2 -4.13 35.64 -4.59
CA LYS A 2 -3.46 34.60 -5.39
C LYS A 2 -4.18 34.41 -6.73
N ASN A 3 -3.43 34.52 -7.83
CA ASN A 3 -3.94 34.49 -9.21
C ASN A 3 -4.63 33.14 -9.54
N LYS A 4 -5.73 33.14 -10.31
CA LYS A 4 -6.56 31.94 -10.58
C LYS A 4 -5.74 30.80 -11.22
N LYS A 5 -4.78 31.14 -12.09
CA LYS A 5 -3.86 30.18 -12.73
C LYS A 5 -2.98 29.44 -11.71
N THR A 6 -2.51 30.13 -10.67
CA THR A 6 -1.66 29.54 -9.62
C THR A 6 -2.44 28.52 -8.77
N LYS A 7 -3.72 28.78 -8.49
CA LYS A 7 -4.60 27.84 -7.76
C LYS A 7 -4.86 26.56 -8.56
N LEU A 8 -5.05 26.67 -9.88
CA LEU A 8 -5.22 25.51 -10.75
C LEU A 8 -3.96 24.65 -10.77
N VAL A 9 -2.79 25.24 -11.02
CA VAL A 9 -1.49 24.53 -11.02
C VAL A 9 -1.23 23.83 -9.68
N GLN A 10 -1.51 24.49 -8.55
CA GLN A 10 -1.40 23.86 -7.23
C GLN A 10 -2.35 22.67 -7.04
N THR A 11 -3.57 22.76 -7.58
CA THR A 11 -4.56 21.68 -7.46
C THR A 11 -4.16 20.47 -8.30
N TYR A 12 -3.73 20.68 -9.55
CA TYR A 12 -3.20 19.62 -10.40
C TYR A 12 -1.94 18.99 -9.79
N GLY A 13 -0.99 19.80 -9.31
CA GLY A 13 0.21 19.31 -8.63
C GLY A 13 -0.12 18.46 -7.39
N ARG A 14 -1.10 18.86 -6.57
CA ARG A 14 -1.58 18.07 -5.42
C ARG A 14 -2.19 16.74 -5.85
N LYS A 15 -3.03 16.72 -6.89
CA LYS A 15 -3.65 15.49 -7.42
C LYS A 15 -2.59 14.51 -7.92
N THR A 16 -1.65 14.98 -8.74
CA THR A 16 -0.54 14.16 -9.26
C THR A 16 0.33 13.62 -8.13
N LYS A 17 0.72 14.47 -7.18
CA LYS A 17 1.50 14.05 -6.00
C LYS A 17 0.81 12.94 -5.22
N LYS A 18 -0.51 13.03 -4.99
CA LYS A 18 -1.27 11.96 -4.31
C LYS A 18 -1.26 10.65 -5.11
N ARG A 19 -1.44 10.72 -6.43
CA ARG A 19 -1.40 9.55 -7.31
C ARG A 19 -0.04 8.88 -7.28
N ASP A 20 1.03 9.64 -7.41
CA ASP A 20 2.40 9.12 -7.40
C ASP A 20 2.76 8.52 -6.05
N PHE A 21 2.32 9.14 -4.95
CA PHE A 21 2.53 8.61 -3.62
C PHE A 21 1.80 7.26 -3.44
N SER A 22 0.57 7.13 -3.93
CA SER A 22 -0.14 5.85 -3.92
C SER A 22 0.58 4.78 -4.76
N LYS A 23 1.13 5.14 -5.93
CA LYS A 23 1.91 4.20 -6.75
C LYS A 23 3.15 3.71 -6.01
N ARG A 24 3.89 4.63 -5.37
CA ARG A 24 5.08 4.30 -4.58
C ARG A 24 4.78 3.30 -3.46
N PHE A 25 3.63 3.43 -2.79
CA PHE A 25 3.24 2.44 -1.78
C PHE A 25 2.96 1.06 -2.37
N VAL A 26 2.26 0.99 -3.50
CA VAL A 26 2.01 -0.29 -4.19
C VAL A 26 3.34 -0.92 -4.62
N THR A 27 4.26 -0.15 -5.20
CA THR A 27 5.59 -0.64 -5.56
C THR A 27 6.33 -1.18 -4.34
N ARG A 28 6.35 -0.44 -3.22
CA ARG A 28 6.98 -0.92 -1.98
C ARG A 28 6.36 -2.23 -1.51
N ILE A 29 5.03 -2.31 -1.44
CA ILE A 29 4.34 -3.55 -1.03
C ILE A 29 4.77 -4.72 -1.92
N ASN A 30 4.78 -4.55 -3.24
CA ASN A 30 5.21 -5.60 -4.16
C ASN A 30 6.67 -6.02 -3.92
N SER A 31 7.57 -5.04 -3.73
CA SER A 31 8.99 -5.31 -3.51
C SER A 31 9.26 -6.04 -2.19
N TYR A 32 8.59 -5.67 -1.10
CA TYR A 32 8.85 -6.26 0.22
C TYR A 32 8.12 -7.59 0.45
N SER A 33 6.98 -7.79 -0.21
CA SER A 33 6.16 -8.98 0.04
C SER A 33 6.39 -10.13 -0.94
N HIS A 34 7.20 -9.94 -1.97
CA HIS A 34 7.41 -10.91 -3.06
C HIS A 34 6.09 -11.44 -3.66
N THR A 35 5.01 -10.65 -3.54
CA THR A 35 3.69 -10.98 -4.08
C THR A 35 3.05 -9.72 -4.65
N SER A 36 2.05 -9.90 -5.50
CA SER A 36 1.34 -8.78 -6.09
C SER A 36 0.42 -8.11 -5.07
N TYR A 37 0.31 -6.79 -5.14
CA TYR A 37 -0.67 -6.03 -4.36
C TYR A 37 -2.10 -6.52 -4.57
N GLY A 38 -2.42 -7.10 -5.74
CA GLY A 38 -3.71 -7.75 -6.00
C GLY A 38 -3.99 -8.92 -5.06
N PHE A 39 -2.98 -9.76 -4.80
CA PHE A 39 -3.10 -10.84 -3.83
C PHE A 39 -3.32 -10.31 -2.40
N TYR A 40 -2.60 -9.24 -2.03
CA TYR A 40 -2.84 -8.53 -0.76
C TYR A 40 -4.26 -7.99 -0.65
N ALA A 41 -4.77 -7.35 -1.71
CA ALA A 41 -6.12 -6.82 -1.71
C ALA A 41 -7.14 -7.94 -1.43
N ARG A 42 -6.97 -9.10 -2.08
CA ARG A 42 -7.79 -10.29 -1.84
C ARG A 42 -7.66 -10.80 -0.41
N PHE A 43 -6.44 -10.91 0.13
CA PHE A 43 -6.19 -11.30 1.51
C PHE A 43 -6.91 -10.36 2.50
N THR A 44 -6.73 -9.04 2.34
CA THR A 44 -7.37 -8.04 3.22
C THR A 44 -8.89 -8.06 3.12
N GLN A 45 -9.44 -8.31 1.94
CA GLN A 45 -10.89 -8.47 1.76
C GLN A 45 -11.41 -9.74 2.46
N TYR A 46 -10.71 -10.87 2.27
CA TYR A 46 -11.09 -12.15 2.89
C TYR A 46 -11.05 -12.08 4.42
N GLN A 47 -9.98 -11.50 4.97
CA GLN A 47 -9.80 -11.33 6.42
C GLN A 47 -10.58 -10.14 6.99
N LYS A 48 -11.34 -9.40 6.15
CA LYS A 48 -12.09 -8.19 6.53
C LYS A 48 -11.22 -7.11 7.21
N LEU A 49 -9.94 -7.02 6.81
CA LEU A 49 -8.98 -6.07 7.34
C LEU A 49 -9.12 -4.71 6.65
N GLN A 50 -9.43 -3.66 7.43
CA GLN A 50 -9.48 -2.28 6.93
C GLN A 50 -8.12 -1.59 7.06
N VAL A 51 -7.18 -1.95 6.18
CA VAL A 51 -5.82 -1.37 6.20
C VAL A 51 -5.56 -0.57 4.94
N ASN A 52 -5.13 0.68 5.08
CA ASN A 52 -4.76 1.51 3.95
C ASN A 52 -3.35 1.15 3.43
N ARG A 53 -3.06 1.50 2.16
CA ARG A 53 -1.78 1.21 1.50
C ARG A 53 -0.55 1.80 2.18
N LYS A 54 -0.68 2.98 2.81
CA LYS A 54 0.41 3.64 3.55
C LYS A 54 0.78 2.85 4.79
N VAL A 55 -0.22 2.52 5.61
CA VAL A 55 -0.04 1.73 6.84
C VAL A 55 0.51 0.36 6.50
N LEU A 56 -0.05 -0.30 5.47
CA LEU A 56 0.42 -1.58 4.99
C LEU A 56 1.89 -1.54 4.56
N ALA A 57 2.28 -0.55 3.76
CA ALA A 57 3.67 -0.39 3.32
C ALA A 57 4.62 -0.12 4.50
N SER A 58 4.16 0.57 5.54
CA SER A 58 4.93 0.80 6.76
C SER A 58 5.07 -0.48 7.60
N LEU A 59 3.98 -1.22 7.82
CA LEU A 59 3.97 -2.48 8.58
C LEU A 59 4.94 -3.50 7.98
N LEU A 60 4.96 -3.64 6.65
CA LEU A 60 5.88 -4.55 5.97
C LEU A 60 7.35 -4.20 6.15
N ILE A 61 7.68 -2.93 6.41
CA ILE A 61 9.05 -2.50 6.68
C ILE A 61 9.39 -2.71 8.15
N THR A 62 8.47 -2.39 9.07
CA THR A 62 8.69 -2.45 10.51
C THR A 62 8.64 -3.87 11.07
N GLU A 63 7.81 -4.74 10.51
CA GLU A 63 7.64 -6.14 10.94
C GLU A 63 8.66 -7.08 10.26
N LYS A 64 9.64 -6.56 9.53
CA LYS A 64 10.66 -7.39 8.90
C LYS A 64 11.54 -8.04 9.99
N GLY A 65 11.40 -9.35 10.17
CA GLY A 65 12.16 -10.12 11.15
C GLY A 65 11.37 -10.53 12.41
N THR A 66 10.09 -10.18 12.51
CA THR A 66 9.22 -10.67 13.59
C THR A 66 8.70 -12.07 13.28
N SER A 67 8.68 -12.96 14.28
CA SER A 67 8.19 -14.35 14.16
C SER A 67 6.69 -14.45 13.87
N PHE A 68 5.91 -13.44 14.28
CA PHE A 68 4.49 -13.30 13.99
C PHE A 68 4.25 -11.89 13.45
N GLY A 69 3.68 -11.79 12.26
CA GLY A 69 3.44 -10.51 11.59
C GLY A 69 2.57 -10.69 10.36
N LEU A 70 2.20 -9.57 9.74
CA LEU A 70 1.31 -9.55 8.59
C LEU A 70 1.88 -10.36 7.41
N TRP A 71 3.22 -10.46 7.33
CA TRP A 71 3.93 -11.24 6.33
C TRP A 71 3.79 -12.76 6.52
N THR A 72 3.90 -13.27 7.76
CA THR A 72 3.72 -14.70 8.04
C THR A 72 2.27 -15.13 7.85
N TRP A 73 1.34 -14.26 8.25
CA TRP A 73 -0.08 -14.51 8.02
C TRP A 73 -0.43 -14.55 6.53
N LEU A 74 0.13 -13.63 5.74
CA LEU A 74 -0.03 -13.65 4.30
C LEU A 74 0.61 -14.88 3.65
N ALA A 75 1.77 -15.33 4.13
CA ALA A 75 2.41 -16.54 3.65
C ALA A 75 1.54 -17.78 3.90
N PHE A 76 0.94 -17.89 5.09
CA PHE A 76 -0.01 -18.95 5.41
C PHE A 76 -1.27 -18.88 4.53
N PHE A 77 -1.83 -17.69 4.35
CA PHE A 77 -2.95 -17.47 3.45
C PHE A 77 -2.60 -17.88 2.01
N ARG A 78 -1.38 -17.57 1.55
CA ARG A 78 -0.89 -17.99 0.24
C ARG A 78 -0.82 -19.49 0.11
N GLN A 79 -0.30 -20.23 1.09
CA GLN A 79 -0.30 -21.70 1.03
C GLN A 79 -1.71 -22.30 0.95
N LYS A 80 -2.71 -21.66 1.57
CA LYS A 80 -4.09 -22.13 1.56
C LYS A 80 -4.86 -21.82 0.26
N PHE A 81 -4.42 -20.82 -0.50
CA PHE A 81 -5.15 -20.29 -1.67
C PHE A 81 -4.30 -20.16 -2.95
N ALA A 82 -3.09 -20.73 -2.96
CA ALA A 82 -2.26 -20.92 -4.15
C ALA A 82 -2.70 -22.17 -4.91
#